data_AF-A0A4Q5QQ38-F1
#
_entry.id   AF-A0A4Q5QQ38-F1
#
_cell.length_a   1.000
_cell.length_b   1.000
_cell.length_c   1.000
_cell.angle_alpha   90.00
_cell.angle_beta   90.00
_cell.angle_gamma   90.00
#
_symmetry.space_group_name_H-M   'P 1'
#
loop_
_entity.id
_entity.type
_entity.pdbx_description
1 polymer ?
#
loop_
_entity_poly.entity_id
_entity_poly.type
_entity_poly.pdbx_seq_one_letter_code
_entity_poly.pdbx_strand_id
1 'polypeptide(L)'
;MVTAISQGVKISVETVYQEQYSNPLNEHFMFAYSITIENMTVAPIQLLSRKWFIFDSVGTTRIVEGAGVVGLQPVIAPGESYNYVSGCNLKSGIGSMRGHYT
;
A
#
# COMPACT_ATOMS: atom_id res chain seq x y z
N MET A 1 -0.83 -12.68 -2.61
CA MET A 1 -0.44 -11.98 -1.38
C MET A 1 1.08 -11.89 -1.33
N VAL A 2 1.63 -10.75 -0.92
CA VAL A 2 3.07 -10.52 -0.69
C VAL A 2 3.26 -10.05 0.75
N THR A 3 4.33 -10.50 1.43
CA THR A 3 4.60 -10.15 2.82
C THR A 3 6.06 -9.75 3.00
N ALA A 4 6.30 -8.78 3.88
CA ALA A 4 7.64 -8.39 4.34
C ALA A 4 7.62 -8.14 5.86
N ILE A 5 8.75 -8.39 6.53
CA ILE A 5 8.93 -8.12 7.95
C ILE A 5 10.14 -7.22 8.13
N SER A 6 9.98 -6.13 8.88
CA SER A 6 11.07 -5.23 9.26
C SER A 6 10.85 -4.73 10.68
N GLN A 7 11.89 -4.74 11.51
CA GLN A 7 11.82 -4.23 12.89
C GLN A 7 10.67 -4.82 13.73
N GLY A 8 10.32 -6.09 13.49
CA GLY A 8 9.22 -6.75 14.19
C GLY A 8 7.82 -6.28 13.76
N VAL A 9 7.71 -5.56 12.63
CA VAL A 9 6.43 -5.20 12.02
C VAL A 9 6.29 -5.96 10.72
N LYS A 10 5.20 -6.72 10.58
CA LYS A 10 4.88 -7.50 9.39
C LYS A 10 3.85 -6.75 8.55
N ILE A 11 4.17 -6.57 7.28
CA ILE A 11 3.30 -5.95 6.29
C ILE A 11 2.87 -7.03 5.30
N SER A 12 1.56 -7.25 5.17
CA SER A 12 0.97 -8.18 4.22
C SER A 12 0.10 -7.42 3.22
N VAL A 13 0.26 -7.69 1.93
CA VAL A 13 -0.40 -6.96 0.85
C VAL A 13 -1.14 -7.91 -0.09
N GLU A 14 -2.39 -7.58 -0.36
CA GLU A 14 -3.20 -8.17 -1.42
C GLU A 14 -3.56 -7.11 -2.44
N THR A 15 -3.55 -7.48 -3.72
CA THR A 15 -3.84 -6.57 -4.82
C THR A 15 -4.88 -7.20 -5.73
N VAL A 16 -5.82 -6.40 -6.21
CA VAL A 16 -6.87 -6.84 -7.13
C VAL A 16 -7.09 -5.79 -8.22
N TYR A 17 -7.12 -6.25 -9.47
CA TYR A 17 -7.51 -5.41 -10.60
C TYR A 17 -9.02 -5.13 -10.55
N GLN A 18 -9.40 -3.88 -10.74
CA GLN A 18 -10.78 -3.41 -10.65
C GLN A 18 -11.35 -3.16 -12.04
N GLU A 19 -11.86 -4.21 -12.69
CA GLU A 19 -12.37 -4.15 -14.07
C GLU A 19 -13.45 -3.08 -14.25
N GLN A 20 -14.42 -3.01 -13.33
CA GLN A 20 -15.52 -2.03 -13.34
C GLN A 20 -15.05 -0.56 -13.26
N TYR A 21 -13.85 -0.30 -12.75
CA TYR A 21 -13.26 1.04 -12.63
C TYR A 21 -12.11 1.26 -13.62
N SER A 22 -11.94 0.36 -14.57
CA SER A 22 -10.86 0.40 -15.56
C SER A 22 -11.41 0.61 -16.96
N ASN A 23 -10.62 1.29 -17.80
CA ASN A 23 -10.85 1.44 -19.22
C ASN A 23 -9.51 1.24 -19.96
N PRO A 24 -9.18 -0.02 -20.34
CA PRO A 24 -7.93 -0.33 -21.03
C PRO A 24 -7.75 0.42 -22.36
N LEU A 25 -8.85 0.74 -23.06
CA LEU A 25 -8.81 1.49 -24.32
C LEU A 25 -8.34 2.94 -24.13
N ASN A 26 -8.48 3.47 -22.92
CA ASN A 26 -8.07 4.83 -22.55
C ASN A 26 -6.85 4.84 -21.62
N GLU A 27 -6.05 3.77 -21.59
CA GLU A 27 -4.87 3.65 -20.72
C GLU A 27 -5.24 3.92 -19.24
N HIS A 28 -6.34 3.36 -18.77
CA HIS A 28 -6.80 3.53 -17.41
C HIS A 28 -7.01 2.18 -16.73
N PHE A 29 -6.08 1.80 -15.87
CA PHE A 29 -6.10 0.54 -15.14
C PHE A 29 -6.16 0.83 -13.65
N MET A 30 -7.27 0.48 -13.01
CA MET A 30 -7.47 0.69 -11.59
C MET A 30 -7.16 -0.59 -10.81
N PHE A 31 -6.32 -0.47 -9.80
CA PHE A 31 -6.01 -1.54 -8.86
C PHE A 31 -6.41 -1.10 -7.46
N ALA A 32 -7.04 -2.01 -6.71
CA ALA A 32 -7.19 -1.87 -5.27
C ALA A 32 -6.13 -2.71 -4.57
N TYR A 33 -5.66 -2.25 -3.41
CA TYR A 33 -4.79 -3.01 -2.55
C TYR A 33 -5.27 -2.96 -1.10
N SER A 34 -5.18 -4.10 -0.42
CA SER A 34 -5.44 -4.25 1.02
C SER A 34 -4.11 -4.49 1.71
N ILE A 35 -3.77 -3.65 2.69
CA ILE A 35 -2.54 -3.76 3.47
C ILE A 35 -2.90 -4.04 4.92
N THR A 36 -2.33 -5.11 5.47
CA THR A 36 -2.39 -5.46 6.88
C THR A 36 -1.03 -5.21 7.52
N ILE A 37 -1.03 -4.44 8.61
CA ILE A 37 0.15 -4.07 9.40
C ILE A 37 0.01 -4.77 10.74
N GLU A 38 0.86 -5.76 11.01
CA GLU A 38 0.86 -6.55 12.24
C GLU A 38 2.05 -6.13 13.11
N ASN A 39 1.78 -5.70 14.34
CA ASN A 39 2.81 -5.35 15.31
C ASN A 39 3.24 -6.60 16.09
N MET A 40 4.39 -7.17 15.76
CA MET A 40 4.96 -8.33 16.45
C MET A 40 5.99 -7.93 17.52
N THR A 41 6.10 -6.63 17.83
CA THR A 41 6.98 -6.13 18.89
C THR A 41 6.29 -6.21 20.25
N VAL A 42 7.04 -5.93 21.32
CA VAL A 42 6.52 -5.91 22.71
C VAL A 42 5.99 -4.54 23.14
N ALA A 43 6.11 -3.52 22.30
CA ALA A 43 5.68 -2.15 22.57
C ALA A 43 4.67 -1.67 21.51
N PRO A 44 3.77 -0.73 21.84
CA PRO A 44 2.91 -0.14 20.83
C PRO A 44 3.74 0.60 19.77
N ILE A 45 3.31 0.53 18.52
CA ILE A 45 3.88 1.30 17.40
C ILE A 45 2.84 2.29 16.88
N GLN A 46 3.28 3.37 16.24
CA GLN A 46 2.40 4.30 15.54
C GLN A 46 2.87 4.47 14.10
N LEU A 47 1.96 4.35 13.15
CA LEU A 47 2.23 4.73 11.76
C LEU A 47 2.06 6.24 11.63
N LEU A 48 3.14 6.93 11.29
CA LEU A 48 3.18 8.38 11.12
C LEU A 48 3.01 8.80 9.66
N SER A 49 3.70 8.13 8.74
CA SER A 49 3.66 8.50 7.32
C SER A 49 3.95 7.34 6.38
N ARG A 50 3.68 7.55 5.10
CA ARG A 50 3.95 6.59 4.02
C ARG A 50 4.68 7.28 2.88
N LYS A 51 5.55 6.54 2.21
CA LYS A 51 6.17 6.94 0.93
C LYS A 51 6.19 5.76 -0.03
N TRP A 52 5.53 5.93 -1.17
CA TRP A 52 5.40 4.93 -2.22
C TRP A 52 6.10 5.40 -3.49
N PHE A 53 6.87 4.49 -4.08
CA PHE A 53 7.41 4.58 -5.44
C PHE A 53 6.57 3.65 -6.30
N ILE A 54 5.86 4.23 -7.26
CA ILE A 54 4.92 3.53 -8.12
C ILE A 54 5.51 3.52 -9.53
N PHE A 55 5.88 2.33 -10.00
CA PHE A 55 6.38 2.09 -11.34
C PHE A 55 5.23 1.61 -12.25
N ASP A 56 5.21 2.12 -13.47
CA ASP A 56 4.27 1.78 -14.53
C ASP A 56 5.07 1.38 -15.77
N SER A 57 4.77 0.23 -16.38
CA SER A 57 5.57 -0.33 -17.47
C SER A 57 5.65 0.55 -18.73
N VAL A 58 4.65 1.39 -18.96
CA VAL A 58 4.59 2.33 -20.11
C VAL A 58 4.68 3.79 -19.67
N GLY A 59 4.87 4.03 -18.37
CA GLY A 59 4.78 5.34 -17.75
C GLY A 59 6.04 5.75 -17.01
N THR A 60 5.98 6.95 -16.45
CA THR A 60 7.02 7.45 -15.54
C THR A 60 6.75 6.94 -14.13
N THR A 61 7.82 6.63 -13.40
CA THR A 61 7.71 6.36 -11.95
C THR A 61 7.20 7.60 -11.24
N ARG A 62 6.20 7.44 -10.36
CA ARG A 62 5.68 8.52 -9.51
C ARG A 62 5.94 8.22 -8.05
N ILE A 63 6.12 9.29 -7.26
CA ILE A 63 6.28 9.22 -5.82
C ILE A 63 5.00 9.75 -5.18
N VAL A 64 4.43 8.99 -4.25
CA VAL A 64 3.28 9.39 -3.44
C VAL A 64 3.68 9.32 -1.99
N GLU A 65 3.65 10.44 -1.29
CA GLU A 65 3.98 10.52 0.14
C GLU A 65 2.95 11.35 0.90
N GLY A 66 2.85 11.09 2.20
CA GLY A 66 1.95 11.85 3.06
C GLY A 66 1.79 11.25 4.44
N ALA A 67 1.16 12.01 5.34
CA ALA A 67 0.86 11.58 6.69
C ALA A 67 -0.15 10.41 6.69
N GLY A 68 0.11 9.47 7.60
CA GLY A 68 -0.78 8.36 7.89
C GLY A 68 -1.03 7.42 6.72
N VAL A 69 -2.16 6.72 6.81
CA VAL A 69 -2.80 5.91 5.76
C VAL A 69 -4.29 6.23 5.81
N VAL A 70 -4.93 6.41 4.66
CA VAL A 70 -6.37 6.74 4.56
C VAL A 70 -6.85 7.87 5.48
N GLY A 71 -5.96 8.84 5.79
CA GLY A 71 -6.25 9.97 6.67
C GLY A 71 -6.02 9.71 8.17
N LEU A 72 -5.51 8.54 8.54
CA LEU A 72 -5.31 8.11 9.94
C LEU A 72 -3.85 7.78 10.23
N GLN A 73 -3.41 8.02 11.48
CA GLN A 73 -2.11 7.60 12.01
C GLN A 73 -2.31 6.56 13.12
N PRO A 74 -2.62 5.30 12.77
CA PRO A 74 -3.03 4.29 13.74
C PRO A 74 -1.90 3.98 14.72
N VAL A 75 -2.26 3.86 15.99
CA VAL A 75 -1.45 3.22 17.03
C VAL A 75 -1.85 1.76 17.07
N ILE A 76 -0.88 0.85 16.98
CA ILE A 76 -1.10 -0.60 16.91
C ILE A 76 -0.44 -1.23 18.14
N ALA A 77 -1.23 -1.83 19.03
CA ALA A 77 -0.72 -2.45 20.24
C ALA A 77 0.09 -3.73 19.92
N PRO A 78 0.92 -4.22 20.87
CA PRO A 78 1.62 -5.50 20.71
C PRO A 78 0.67 -6.64 20.36
N GLY A 79 0.99 -7.39 19.30
CA GLY A 79 0.19 -8.53 18.82
C GLY A 79 -1.06 -8.15 18.02
N GLU A 80 -1.40 -6.86 17.91
CA GLU A 80 -2.53 -6.39 17.13
C GLU A 80 -2.16 -6.09 15.67
N SER A 81 -3.20 -5.89 14.85
CA SER A 81 -3.04 -5.51 13.46
C SER A 81 -3.98 -4.39 13.05
N TYR A 82 -3.56 -3.62 12.05
CA TYR A 82 -4.36 -2.60 11.40
C TYR A 82 -4.47 -2.92 9.90
N ASN A 83 -5.69 -2.96 9.37
CA ASN A 83 -5.94 -3.19 7.95
C ASN A 83 -6.54 -1.93 7.31
N TYR A 84 -6.11 -1.63 6.08
CA TYR A 84 -6.75 -0.61 5.27
C TYR A 84 -6.72 -0.98 3.78
N VAL A 85 -7.68 -0.43 3.05
CA VAL A 85 -7.79 -0.57 1.59
C VAL A 85 -7.57 0.79 0.94
N SER A 86 -6.84 0.80 -0.17
CA SER A 86 -6.70 1.99 -1.01
C SER A 86 -6.51 1.59 -2.47
N GLY A 87 -6.31 2.56 -3.35
CA GLY A 87 -6.30 2.38 -4.79
C GLY A 87 -5.06 2.98 -5.46
N CYS A 88 -4.73 2.45 -6.63
CA CYS A 88 -3.67 2.93 -7.49
C CYS A 88 -4.13 2.83 -8.95
N ASN A 89 -4.18 3.96 -9.66
CA ASN A 89 -4.41 3.99 -11.10
C ASN A 89 -3.08 3.92 -11.86
N LEU A 90 -2.99 3.06 -12.87
CA LEU A 90 -1.87 2.95 -13.81
C LEU A 90 -2.35 3.19 -15.24
N LYS A 91 -1.40 3.49 -16.13
CA LYS A 91 -1.62 3.60 -17.58
C LYS A 91 -1.48 2.28 -18.31
N SER A 92 -0.79 1.30 -17.72
CA SER A 92 -0.71 -0.06 -18.23
C SER A 92 -1.29 -1.09 -17.28
N GLY A 93 -1.54 -2.29 -17.81
CA GLY A 93 -1.92 -3.45 -17.01
C GLY A 93 -0.78 -4.03 -16.15
N ILE A 94 0.45 -3.51 -16.26
CA ILE A 94 1.63 -4.03 -15.54
C ILE A 94 2.37 -2.89 -14.85
N GLY A 95 2.53 -2.99 -13.54
CA GLY A 95 3.31 -2.07 -12.74
C GLY A 95 3.75 -2.68 -11.43
N SER A 96 4.45 -1.89 -10.61
CA SER A 96 4.82 -2.31 -9.26
C SER A 96 4.79 -1.13 -8.29
N MET A 97 4.60 -1.45 -7.00
CA MET A 97 4.67 -0.48 -5.92
C MET A 97 5.68 -0.98 -4.89
N ARG A 98 6.53 -0.08 -4.42
CA ARG A 98 7.43 -0.31 -3.28
C ARG A 98 7.52 0.95 -2.43
N GLY A 99 7.81 0.81 -1.15
CA GLY A 99 7.79 1.96 -0.26
C GLY A 99 8.20 1.61 1.16
N HIS A 100 8.03 2.59 2.04
CA HIS A 100 8.19 2.41 3.48
C HIS A 100 7.12 3.19 4.24
N TYR A 101 6.88 2.74 5.46
CA TYR A 101 6.22 3.52 6.48
C TYR A 101 7.27 4.14 7.40
N THR A 102 6.90 5.25 8.03
CA THR A 102 7.60 5.82 9.19
C THR A 102 6.64 5.80 10.35
#